data_AF-A0A7T0RC74-F1
#
_entry.id   AF-A0A7T0RC74-F1
#
_cell.length_a   1.000
_cell.length_b   1.000
_cell.length_c   1.000
_cell.angle_alpha   90.00
_cell.angle_beta   90.00
_cell.angle_gamma   90.00
#
_symmetry.space_group_name_H-M   'P 1'
#
loop_
_entity.id
_entity.type
_entity.pdbx_description
1 polymer ?
#
loop_
_entity_poly.entity_id
_entity_poly.type
_entity_poly.pdbx_seq_one_letter_code
_entity_poly.pdbx_strand_id
1 'polypeptide(L)' 'MAKRWVFLALQKISLTNISKLTYQASHDLLTGLPNHTAFDDCLNEAFSDAQQNGKLLVVMHLDLDGFKTVNDGLGSDSKV' A
#
# COMPACT_ATOMS: atom_id res chain seq x y z
N MET A 1 3.08 -39.95 8.80
CA MET A 1 1.86 -39.13 8.70
C MET A 1 2.09 -37.67 9.14
N ALA A 2 2.44 -37.37 10.39
CA ALA A 2 2.52 -35.99 10.92
C ALA A 2 3.55 -35.05 10.22
N LYS A 3 4.72 -35.55 9.80
CA LYS A 3 5.77 -34.74 9.16
C LYS A 3 5.31 -34.00 7.88
N ARG A 4 4.39 -34.58 7.10
CA ARG A 4 3.88 -33.97 5.86
C ARG A 4 2.92 -32.80 6.13
N TRP A 5 2.13 -32.90 7.19
CA TRP A 5 1.23 -31.82 7.61
C TRP A 5 1.99 -30.63 8.17
N VAL A 6 3.06 -30.88 8.94
CA VAL A 6 3.96 -29.83 9.43
C VAL A 6 4.64 -29.11 8.25
N PHE A 7 5.13 -29.85 7.25
CA PHE A 7 5.76 -29.27 6.07
C PHE A 7 4.79 -28.37 5.26
N LEU A 8 3.56 -28.85 5.02
CA LEU A 8 2.54 -28.06 4.31
C LEU A 8 2.14 -26.79 5.09
N ALA A 9 2.05 -26.88 6.42
CA ALA A 9 1.76 -25.72 7.26
C ALA A 9 2.86 -24.67 7.19
N LEU A 10 4.13 -25.07 7.24
CA LEU A 10 5.28 -24.16 7.14
C LEU A 10 5.37 -23.50 5.75
N GLN A 11 5.13 -24.28 4.68
CA GLN A 11 5.10 -23.73 3.32
C GLN A 11 3.98 -22.70 3.17
N LYS A 12 2.79 -22.97 3.73
CA LYS A 12 1.65 -22.05 3.71
C LYS A 12 1.92 -20.76 4.50
N ILE A 13 2.57 -20.86 5.65
CA ILE A 13 2.98 -19.69 6.45
C ILE A 13 3.96 -18.82 5.66
N SER A 14 4.98 -19.42 5.03
CA SER A 14 5.95 -18.70 4.20
C SER A 14 5.28 -17.95 3.05
N LEU A 15 4.39 -18.61 2.31
CA LEU A 15 3.63 -17.98 1.23
C LEU A 15 2.76 -16.81 1.72
N THR A 16 2.08 -16.99 2.85
CA THR A 16 1.23 -15.94 3.44
C THR A 16 2.05 -14.73 3.87
N ASN A 17 3.23 -14.96 4.46
CA ASN A 17 4.13 -13.88 4.84
C ASN A 17 4.67 -13.13 3.63
N ILE A 18 5.05 -13.83 2.56
CA ILE A 18 5.48 -13.19 1.32
C ILE A 18 4.34 -12.33 0.76
N SER A 19 3.12 -12.88 0.61
CA SER A 19 1.97 -12.11 0.14
C SER A 19 1.70 -10.87 1.00
N LYS A 20 1.80 -11.00 2.32
CA LYS A 20 1.60 -9.88 3.25
C LYS A 20 2.68 -8.82 3.13
N LEU A 21 3.95 -9.23 3.01
CA LEU A 21 5.08 -8.32 2.81
C LEU A 21 4.99 -7.61 1.46
N THR A 22 4.61 -8.33 0.40
CA THR A 22 4.39 -7.74 -0.93
C THR A 22 3.25 -6.72 -0.89
N TYR A 23 2.15 -7.05 -0.20
CA TYR A 23 1.04 -6.13 0.00
C TYR A 23 1.48 -4.90 0.78
N GLN A 24 2.18 -5.06 1.91
CA GLN A 24 2.73 -3.96 2.72
C GLN A 24 3.76 -3.09 1.98
N ALA A 25 4.54 -3.69 1.09
CA ALA A 25 5.50 -2.97 0.25
C ALA A 25 4.82 -2.06 -0.78
N SER A 26 3.56 -2.33 -1.14
CA SER A 26 2.81 -1.60 -2.15
C SER A 26 1.59 -0.84 -1.62
N HIS A 27 1.13 -1.12 -0.40
CA HIS A 27 -0.09 -0.54 0.17
C HIS A 27 0.15 0.05 1.57
N ASP A 28 -0.50 1.16 1.85
CA ASP A 28 -0.60 1.72 3.19
C ASP A 28 -1.55 0.87 4.06
N LEU A 29 -1.13 0.55 5.28
CA LEU A 29 -1.88 -0.37 6.15
C LEU A 29 -3.11 0.24 6.80
N LEU A 30 -3.13 1.57 6.96
CA LEU A 30 -4.25 2.27 7.58
C LEU A 30 -5.43 2.38 6.62
N THR A 31 -5.14 2.66 5.34
CA THR A 31 -6.16 2.95 4.32
C THR A 31 -6.38 1.79 3.35
N GLY A 32 -5.41 0.87 3.20
CA GLY A 32 -5.43 -0.17 2.19
C GLY A 32 -5.23 0.35 0.77
N LEU A 33 -4.92 1.65 0.59
CA LEU A 33 -4.61 2.27 -0.70
C LEU A 33 -3.15 2.01 -1.10
N PRO A 34 -2.79 2.16 -2.39
CA PRO A 34 -1.40 2.16 -2.80
C PRO A 34 -0.59 3.17 -1.98
N ASN A 35 0.57 2.75 -1.50
CA ASN A 35 1.46 3.65 -0.76
C ASN A 35 2.20 4.59 -1.72
N HIS A 36 3.01 5.50 -1.16
CA HIS A 36 3.76 6.48 -1.94
C HIS A 36 4.67 5.83 -3.00
N THR A 37 5.35 4.73 -2.65
CA THR A 37 6.21 4.01 -3.60
C THR A 37 5.43 3.48 -4.79
N ALA A 38 4.30 2.81 -4.54
CA ALA A 38 3.45 2.28 -5.60
C ALA A 38 2.79 3.40 -6.44
N PHE A 39 2.48 4.53 -5.82
CA PHE A 39 2.01 5.73 -6.51
C PHE A 39 3.09 6.30 -7.45
N ASP A 40 4.34 6.42 -6.99
CA ASP A 40 5.45 6.92 -7.80
C ASP A 40 5.72 6.00 -9.00
N ASP A 41 5.71 4.69 -8.78
CA ASP A 41 5.88 3.70 -9.86
C ASP A 41 4.78 3.85 -10.92
N CYS A 42 3.53 3.94 -10.49
CA CYS A 42 2.37 4.15 -11.37
C CYS A 42 2.45 5.48 -12.12
N LEU A 43 2.84 6.55 -11.43
CA LEU A 43 2.97 7.89 -12.00
C LEU A 43 4.06 7.93 -13.08
N ASN A 44 5.20 7.29 -12.82
CA ASN A 44 6.30 7.19 -13.77
C ASN A 44 5.90 6.42 -15.03
N GLU A 45 5.17 5.32 -14.87
CA GLU A 45 4.65 4.54 -16.00
C GLU A 45 3.65 5.37 -16.83
N ALA A 46 2.68 6.00 -16.17
CA ALA A 46 1.68 6.85 -16.82
C ALA A 46 2.30 8.06 -17.52
N PHE A 47 3.33 8.66 -16.92
CA PHE A 47 4.06 9.78 -17.51
C PHE A 47 4.83 9.36 -18.76
N SER A 48 5.51 8.21 -18.70
CA SER A 48 6.24 7.65 -19.85
C SER A 48 5.30 7.31 -21.01
N ASP A 49 4.14 6.69 -20.72
CA ASP A 49 3.11 6.41 -21.74
C ASP A 49 2.56 7.70 -22.36
N ALA A 50 2.26 8.71 -21.52
CA ALA A 50 1.76 9.99 -21.99
C ALA A 50 2.77 10.73 -22.87
N GLN A 51 4.05 10.70 -22.49
CA GLN A 51 5.14 11.29 -23.26
C GLN A 51 5.32 10.60 -24.62
N GLN A 52 5.29 9.26 -24.65
CA GLN A 52 5.51 8.49 -25.87
C GLN A 52 4.32 8.59 -26.85
N ASN A 53 3.10 8.62 -26.32
CA ASN A 53 1.88 8.59 -27.13
C ASN A 53 1.20 9.95 -27.29
N GLY A 54 1.81 11.03 -26.78
CA GLY A 54 1.25 12.38 -26.84
C GLY A 54 -0.08 12.52 -26.10
N LYS A 55 -0.31 11.73 -25.04
CA LYS A 55 -1.53 11.79 -24.24
C LYS A 55 -1.41 12.87 -23.15
N LEU A 56 -2.55 13.39 -22.70
CA LEU A 56 -2.61 14.25 -21.52
C LEU A 56 -2.63 13.37 -20.26
N LEU A 57 -1.73 13.65 -19.32
CA LEU A 57 -1.76 13.09 -17.97
C LEU A 57 -2.23 14.15 -16.99
N VAL A 58 -3.17 13.80 -16.10
CA VAL A 58 -3.68 14.68 -15.04
C VAL A 58 -3.51 13.96 -13.70
N VAL A 59 -2.97 14.68 -12.71
CA VAL A 59 -2.82 14.21 -11.33
C VAL A 59 -3.65 15.12 -10.42
N MET A 60 -4.41 14.52 -9.53
CA MET A 60 -5.20 15.23 -8.52
C MET A 60 -4.65 14.92 -7.14
N HIS A 61 -4.36 15.97 -6.38
CA HIS A 61 -3.96 15.86 -4.98
C HIS A 61 -5.14 16.29 -4.11
N LEU A 62 -5.53 15.43 -3.17
CA LEU A 62 -6.60 15.68 -2.23
C LEU A 62 -6.03 15.61 -0.81
N ASP A 63 -6.45 16.54 0.04
CA ASP A 63 -6.06 16.58 1.44
C ASP A 63 -7.32 16.76 2.31
N LEU A 64 -7.23 16.35 3.58
CA LEU A 64 -8.31 16.47 4.55
C LEU A 64 -8.18 17.78 5.33
N ASP A 65 -9.08 18.71 5.06
CA ASP A 65 -9.16 19.97 5.81
C ASP A 65 -9.45 19.72 7.30
N GLY A 66 -8.72 20.41 8.17
CA GLY A 66 -8.96 20.36 9.62
C GLY A 66 -8.63 19.02 10.27
N PHE A 67 -7.92 18.11 9.59
CA PHE A 67 -7.57 16.77 10.10
C PHE A 67 -6.89 16.82 11.48
N LYS A 68 -5.99 17.79 11.69
CA LYS A 68 -5.31 18.01 12.98
C LYS A 68 -6.29 18.28 14.12
N THR A 69 -7.28 19.14 13.90
CA THR A 69 -8.30 19.48 14.90
C THR A 69 -9.11 18.26 15.32
N VAL A 70 -9.44 17.38 14.37
CA VAL A 70 -10.15 16.12 14.65
C VAL A 70 -9.29 15.17 15.47
N ASN A 71 -8.03 14.97 15.08
CA ASN A 71 -7.11 14.10 15.83
C ASN A 71 -6.78 14.63 17.22
N ASP A 72 -6.64 15.94 17.38
CA ASP A 72 -6.36 16.57 18.67
C ASP A 72 -7.60 16.51 19.61
N GLY A 73 -8.82 16.55 19.05
CA GLY A 73 -10.07 16.48 19.81
C GLY A 73 -10.53 15.07 20.23
N LEU A 74 -10.09 14.04 19.50
CA LEU A 74 -10.38 12.63 19.82
C LEU A 74 -9.36 11.99 20.78
N GLY A 75 -8.28 12.71 21.10
CA GLY A 75 -7.15 12.17 21.85
C GLY A 75 -6.27 11.32 20.94
N SER A 76 -4.96 11.56 20.97
CA SER A 76 -4.00 10.80 20.17
C SER A 76 -3.91 9.35 20.67
N ASP A 77 -4.78 8.48 20.19
CA ASP A 77 -4.57 7.01 20.24
C ASP A 77 -3.52 6.61 19.18
N SER A 78 -2.43 7.37 19.12
CA SER A 78 -1.23 7.03 18.35
C SER A 78 -0.32 6.20 19.25
N LYS A 79 -0.71 4.95 19.48
CA LYS A 79 0.27 3.87 19.66
C LYS A 79 0.48 3.22 18.31
N VAL A 80 1.40 3.80 17.54
CA VAL A 80 2.08 3.10 16.45
C VAL A 80 3.35 2.49 17.02
#